data_AF-A0ABC8KER8-F1
#
_entry.id   AF-A0ABC8KER8-F1
#
_cell.length_a   1.000
_cell.length_b   1.000
_cell.length_c   1.000
_cell.angle_alpha   90.00
_cell.angle_beta   90.00
_cell.angle_gamma   90.00
#
_symmetry.space_group_name_H-M   'P 1'
#
loop_
_entity.id
_entity.type
_entity.pdbx_description
1 polymer ?
#
loop_
_entity_poly.entity_id
_entity_poly.type
_entity_poly.pdbx_seq_one_letter_code
_entity_poly.pdbx_strand_id
1 'polypeptide(L)'
;MVCNGRMVLTFIGRNTLDDPLYRDCCHFWTLLFESLCGLVFEGIVSASKVDSFNMPFYDPSKEEVKEVIEKEGSFEINDLEIHGFDLGQSSNHKECKAGERKPSVSDR
;
A
#
# COMPACT_ATOMS: atom_id res chain seq x y z
N MET A 1 -6.90 30.56 -7.95
CA MET A 1 -6.42 30.10 -9.26
C MET A 1 -6.58 31.24 -10.26
N VAL A 2 -5.68 31.38 -11.24
CA VAL A 2 -5.82 32.40 -12.30
C VAL A 2 -6.67 31.85 -13.44
N CYS A 3 -7.46 32.69 -14.11
CA CYS A 3 -8.23 32.28 -15.28
C CYS A 3 -7.31 31.65 -16.33
N ASN A 4 -7.69 30.50 -16.86
CA ASN A 4 -6.91 29.69 -17.82
C ASN A 4 -5.56 29.16 -17.29
N GLY A 5 -5.35 29.15 -15.97
CA GLY A 5 -4.22 28.47 -15.36
C GLY A 5 -4.26 26.97 -15.61
N ARG A 6 -3.09 26.34 -15.77
CA ARG A 6 -2.96 24.87 -15.92
C ARG A 6 -2.26 24.26 -14.71
N MET A 7 -2.59 23.01 -14.43
CA MET A 7 -1.98 22.20 -13.38
C MET A 7 -1.49 20.89 -13.99
N VAL A 8 -0.34 20.42 -13.54
CA VAL A 8 0.18 19.08 -13.85
C VAL A 8 0.38 18.38 -12.53
N LEU A 9 -0.24 17.21 -12.38
CA LEU A 9 -0.16 16.37 -11.18
C LEU A 9 0.35 14.99 -11.57
N THR A 10 1.15 14.38 -10.70
CA THR A 10 1.66 13.02 -10.87
C THR A 10 1.46 12.28 -9.57
N PHE A 11 0.87 11.09 -9.65
CA PHE A 11 0.54 10.24 -8.51
C PHE A 11 1.07 8.82 -8.74
N ILE A 12 1.36 8.12 -7.65
CA ILE A 12 1.47 6.66 -7.67
C ILE A 12 0.04 6.13 -7.64
N GLY A 13 -0.38 5.49 -8.73
CA GLY A 13 -1.71 4.88 -8.85
C GLY A 13 -1.62 3.38 -9.07
N ARG A 14 -2.79 2.77 -9.31
CA ARG A 14 -2.94 1.34 -9.63
C ARG A 14 -3.62 1.16 -10.99
N ASN A 15 -3.29 0.08 -11.69
CA ASN A 15 -3.85 -0.21 -13.01
C ASN A 15 -4.98 -1.26 -12.98
N THR A 16 -5.11 -2.03 -11.89
CA THR A 16 -6.10 -3.10 -11.76
C THR A 16 -7.43 -2.62 -11.20
N LEU A 17 -8.52 -2.91 -11.92
CA LEU A 17 -9.90 -2.63 -11.51
C LEU A 17 -10.50 -3.75 -10.62
N ASP A 18 -9.98 -4.98 -10.74
CA ASP A 18 -10.69 -6.18 -10.25
C ASP A 18 -10.37 -6.57 -8.80
N ASP A 19 -9.23 -6.15 -8.26
CA ASP A 19 -8.88 -6.38 -6.85
C ASP A 19 -8.31 -5.10 -6.20
N PRO A 20 -9.09 -4.44 -5.32
CA PRO A 20 -8.61 -3.25 -4.62
C PRO A 20 -7.56 -3.55 -3.54
N LEU A 21 -7.34 -4.82 -3.20
CA LEU A 21 -6.27 -5.28 -2.31
C LEU A 21 -4.98 -5.59 -3.08
N TYR A 22 -5.07 -5.81 -4.39
CA TYR A 22 -3.91 -5.94 -5.24
C TYR A 22 -3.29 -4.56 -5.49
N ARG A 23 -2.05 -4.40 -5.04
CA ARG A 23 -1.33 -3.13 -5.01
C ARG A 23 -0.09 -3.30 -5.88
N ASP A 24 -0.11 -2.79 -7.11
CA ASP A 24 1.04 -2.84 -8.03
C ASP A 24 2.30 -2.17 -7.44
N CYS A 25 2.09 -1.17 -6.58
CA CYS A 25 3.16 -0.43 -5.88
C CYS A 25 3.63 -1.09 -4.57
N CYS A 26 3.14 -2.28 -4.21
CA CYS A 26 3.19 -2.80 -2.84
C CYS A 26 4.56 -3.20 -2.31
N HIS A 27 5.58 -3.26 -3.15
CA HIS A 27 6.85 -3.84 -2.74
C HIS A 27 7.44 -3.16 -1.50
N PHE A 28 7.40 -1.82 -1.44
CA PHE A 28 7.87 -1.08 -0.26
C PHE A 28 7.01 -1.27 0.99
N TRP A 29 5.70 -1.44 0.82
CA TRP A 29 4.78 -1.61 1.94
C TRP A 29 4.88 -3.01 2.55
N THR A 30 5.10 -4.03 1.73
CA THR A 30 5.40 -5.38 2.20
C THR A 30 6.67 -5.38 3.05
N LEU A 31 7.75 -4.76 2.57
CA LEU A 31 9.01 -4.65 3.33
C LEU A 31 8.84 -3.90 4.65
N LEU A 32 8.05 -2.82 4.65
CA LEU A 32 7.75 -2.10 5.88
C LEU A 32 6.97 -2.97 6.86
N PHE A 33 5.94 -3.68 6.39
CA PHE A 33 5.14 -4.56 7.22
C PHE A 33 5.98 -5.69 7.82
N GLU A 34 6.82 -6.35 7.01
CA GLU A 34 7.76 -7.38 7.48
C GLU A 34 8.72 -6.83 8.54
N SER A 35 9.26 -5.62 8.33
CA SER A 35 10.14 -4.96 9.30
C SER A 35 9.41 -4.67 10.61
N LEU A 36 8.16 -4.19 10.55
CA LEU A 36 7.32 -3.97 11.73
C LEU A 36 7.03 -5.27 12.48
N CYS A 37 6.74 -6.37 11.77
CA CYS A 37 6.59 -7.69 12.37
C CYS A 37 7.88 -8.15 13.07
N GLY A 38 9.05 -7.89 12.46
CA GLY A 38 10.35 -8.15 13.09
C GLY A 38 10.52 -7.39 14.40
N LEU A 39 10.18 -6.09 14.43
CA LEU A 39 10.23 -5.28 15.65
C LEU A 39 9.24 -5.75 16.74
N VAL A 40 8.09 -6.32 16.34
CA VAL A 40 7.16 -6.96 17.28
C VAL A 40 7.76 -8.23 17.86
N PHE A 41 8.39 -9.06 17.02
CA PHE A 41 9.06 -10.28 17.46
C PHE A 41 10.20 -10.01 18.44
N GLU A 42 10.97 -8.94 18.22
CA GLU A 42 12.02 -8.48 19.14
C GLU A 42 11.48 -7.80 20.41
N GLY A 43 10.16 -7.59 20.51
CA GLY A 43 9.51 -6.95 21.65
C GLY A 43 9.73 -5.44 21.75
N ILE A 44 10.25 -4.81 20.69
CA ILE A 44 10.50 -3.36 20.61
C ILE A 44 9.17 -2.61 20.41
N VAL A 45 8.27 -3.19 19.62
CA VAL A 45 6.94 -2.64 19.32
C VAL A 45 5.86 -3.62 19.78
N SER A 46 4.76 -3.12 20.33
CA SER A 46 3.61 -3.99 20.68
C SER A 46 2.81 -4.35 19.43
N ALA A 47 2.32 -5.60 19.36
CA ALA A 47 1.47 -6.06 18.25
C ALA A 47 0.27 -5.11 18.02
N SER A 48 -0.40 -4.68 19.10
CA SER A 48 -1.53 -3.74 19.04
C SER A 48 -1.22 -2.40 18.37
N LYS A 49 0.05 -1.93 18.42
CA LYS A 49 0.47 -0.70 17.74
C LYS A 49 0.61 -0.92 16.24
N VAL A 50 1.10 -2.08 15.82
CA VAL A 50 1.17 -2.45 14.41
C VAL A 50 -0.24 -2.68 13.86
N ASP A 51 -1.10 -3.38 14.60
CA ASP A 51 -2.48 -3.67 14.19
C ASP A 51 -3.34 -2.40 14.04
N SER A 52 -3.08 -1.37 14.85
CA SER A 52 -3.79 -0.08 14.78
C SER A 52 -3.16 0.91 13.81
N PHE A 53 -1.99 0.59 13.24
CA PHE A 53 -1.29 1.47 12.34
C PHE A 53 -1.87 1.38 10.93
N ASN A 54 -2.61 2.41 10.54
CA ASN A 54 -3.08 2.58 9.17
C ASN A 54 -2.10 3.48 8.41
N MET A 55 -1.61 3.00 7.26
CA MET A 55 -0.74 3.78 6.40
C MET A 55 -1.53 4.94 5.77
N PRO A 56 -1.10 6.21 5.91
CA PRO A 56 -1.75 7.36 5.26
C PRO A 56 -1.36 7.45 3.78
N PHE A 57 -1.57 6.37 3.04
CA PHE A 57 -1.26 6.27 1.61
C PHE A 57 -2.44 5.62 0.87
N TYR A 58 -2.75 6.17 -0.30
CA TYR A 58 -3.78 5.67 -1.19
C TYR A 58 -3.26 5.76 -2.62
N ASP A 59 -3.32 4.65 -3.36
CA ASP A 59 -3.01 4.55 -4.78
C ASP A 59 -4.32 4.54 -5.58
N PRO A 60 -4.76 5.70 -6.10
CA PRO A 60 -6.02 5.79 -6.80
C PRO A 60 -5.96 5.09 -8.17
N SER A 61 -7.11 4.59 -8.63
CA SER A 61 -7.26 4.22 -10.04
C SER A 61 -7.46 5.47 -10.91
N LYS A 62 -7.27 5.33 -12.22
CA LYS A 62 -7.51 6.42 -13.18
C LYS A 62 -8.96 6.90 -13.14
N GLU A 63 -9.90 5.99 -12.93
CA GLU A 63 -11.34 6.24 -12.86
C GLU A 63 -11.69 7.03 -11.60
N GLU A 64 -11.10 6.67 -10.46
CA GLU A 64 -11.31 7.38 -9.19
C GLU A 64 -10.81 8.83 -9.26
N VAL A 65 -9.63 9.06 -9.85
CA VAL A 65 -9.11 10.42 -10.06
C VAL A 65 -10.05 11.21 -10.96
N LYS A 66 -10.50 10.61 -12.06
CA LYS A 66 -11.42 11.25 -13.00
C LYS A 66 -12.75 11.62 -12.34
N GLU A 67 -13.34 10.70 -11.59
CA GLU A 67 -14.60 10.92 -10.88
C GLU A 67 -14.51 12.08 -9.89
N VAL A 68 -13.42 12.14 -9.11
CA VAL A 68 -13.23 13.21 -8.12
C VAL A 68 -13.10 14.58 -8.80
N ILE A 69 -12.34 14.68 -9.89
CA ILE A 69 -12.17 15.93 -10.63
C ILE A 69 -13.49 16.38 -11.25
N GLU A 70 -14.22 15.47 -11.90
CA GLU A 70 -15.52 15.77 -12.52
C GLU A 70 -16.58 16.16 -11.48
N LYS A 71 -16.58 15.51 -10.32
CA LYS A 71 -17.49 15.81 -9.21
C LYS A 71 -17.20 17.16 -8.56
N GLU A 72 -15.93 17.56 -8.49
CA GLU A 72 -15.53 18.85 -7.92
C GLU A 72 -15.82 20.00 -8.89
N GLY A 73 -15.51 19.84 -10.18
CA GLY A 73 -15.99 20.70 -11.26
C GLY A 73 -15.25 22.02 -11.47
N SER A 74 -14.17 22.32 -10.73
CA SER A 74 -13.36 23.53 -10.96
C SER A 74 -12.31 23.37 -12.06
N PHE A 75 -12.02 22.14 -12.48
CA PHE A 75 -10.94 21.82 -13.40
C PHE A 75 -11.43 20.97 -14.57
N GLU A 76 -10.88 21.25 -15.75
CA GLU A 76 -11.02 20.40 -16.93
C GLU A 76 -9.78 19.51 -17.07
N ILE A 77 -10.00 18.24 -17.38
CA ILE A 77 -8.93 17.28 -17.65
C ILE A 77 -8.47 17.46 -19.10
N ASN A 78 -7.27 18.02 -19.29
CA ASN A 78 -6.66 18.12 -20.62
C ASN A 78 -6.09 16.76 -21.05
N ASP A 79 -5.23 16.16 -20.22
CA ASP A 79 -4.55 14.89 -20.48
C ASP A 79 -4.55 14.03 -19.20
N LEU A 80 -4.72 12.72 -19.36
CA LEU A 80 -4.67 11.75 -18.26
C LEU A 80 -4.08 10.41 -18.72
N GLU A 81 -2.80 10.23 -18.43
CA GLU A 81 -1.99 9.10 -18.86
C GLU A 81 -1.55 8.23 -17.68
N ILE A 82 -1.36 6.93 -17.94
CA ILE A 82 -0.78 5.97 -16.99
C ILE A 82 0.54 5.50 -17.59
N HIS A 83 1.58 5.49 -16.77
CA HIS A 83 2.88 4.94 -17.14
C HIS A 83 3.28 3.85 -16.13
N GLY A 84 3.71 2.70 -16.64
CA GLY A 84 4.32 1.67 -15.81
C GLY A 84 5.70 2.13 -15.33
N PHE A 85 5.98 1.96 -14.04
CA PHE A 85 7.28 2.26 -13.45
C PHE A 85 7.74 1.05 -12.64
N ASP A 86 8.91 0.51 -12.97
CA ASP A 86 9.52 -0.59 -12.20
C ASP A 86 10.32 -0.02 -11.03
N LEU A 87 9.84 -0.24 -9.82
CA LEU A 87 10.48 0.22 -8.59
C LEU A 87 11.54 -0.75 -8.04
N GLY A 88 11.87 -1.82 -8.78
CA GLY A 88 12.84 -2.81 -8.38
C GLY A 88 12.24 -3.87 -7.46
N GLN A 89 12.26 -5.13 -7.90
CA GLN A 89 11.84 -6.27 -7.10
C GLN A 89 12.95 -6.63 -6.10
N SER A 90 12.71 -6.52 -4.80
CA SER A 90 13.50 -7.29 -3.83
C SER A 90 12.86 -8.66 -3.67
N SER A 91 13.47 -9.66 -4.29
CA SER A 91 13.16 -11.06 -4.03
C SER A 91 13.65 -11.40 -2.63
N ASN A 92 12.78 -11.90 -1.74
CA ASN A 92 13.14 -12.85 -0.66
C ASN A 92 11.89 -13.30 0.12
N HIS A 93 11.09 -14.20 -0.45
CA HIS A 93 10.07 -14.91 0.31
C HIS A 93 10.74 -16.03 1.13
N LYS A 94 10.94 -15.82 2.44
CA LYS A 94 11.05 -16.94 3.40
C LYS A 94 9.84 -16.89 4.30
N GLU A 95 8.91 -17.82 4.08
CA GLU A 95 7.76 -18.07 4.94
C GLU A 95 8.23 -18.22 6.40
N CYS A 96 7.83 -17.30 7.28
CA CYS A 96 7.92 -17.50 8.71
C CYS A 96 6.82 -18.49 9.13
N LYS A 97 7.16 -19.77 9.24
CA LYS A 97 6.25 -20.74 9.88
C LYS A 97 6.19 -20.47 11.37
N ALA A 98 5.01 -20.11 11.85
CA ALA A 98 4.70 -20.10 13.28
C ALA A 98 4.86 -21.53 13.81
N GLY A 99 5.87 -21.74 14.66
CA GLY A 99 6.09 -23.02 15.30
C GLY A 99 4.96 -23.32 16.29
N GLU A 100 4.12 -24.30 15.96
CA GLU A 100 3.24 -24.93 16.94
C GLU A 100 4.10 -25.65 17.99
N ARG A 101 4.32 -25.04 19.16
CA ARG A 101 4.77 -25.80 20.33
C ARG A 101 3.59 -26.60 20.85
N LYS A 102 3.60 -27.91 20.62
CA LYS A 102 2.72 -28.84 21.35
C LYS A 102 3.00 -28.73 22.86
N PRO A 103 1.97 -28.68 23.72
CA PRO A 103 2.19 -28.70 25.15
C PRO A 103 2.71 -30.08 25.57
N SER A 104 3.87 -30.10 26.23
CA SER A 104 4.40 -31.27 26.91
C SER A 104 3.50 -31.58 28.11
N VAL A 105 2.67 -32.61 28.00
CA VAL A 105 2.04 -33.23 29.17
C VAL A 105 3.11 -34.07 29.86
N SER A 106 3.48 -33.70 31.08
CA SER A 106 4.30 -34.53 31.96
C SER A 106 3.40 -35.51 32.70
N ASP A 107 3.51 -36.80 32.39
CA ASP A 107 2.92 -37.85 33.21
C ASP A 107 3.70 -37.99 34.53
N ARG A 108 2.98 -37.94 35.64
CA ARG A 108 3.27 -38.67 36.88
C ARG A 108 1.98 -39.29 37.39
#